data_AF-A0A510LBQ9-F1
#
_entry.id   AF-A0A510LBQ9-F1
#
_cell.length_a   1.000
_cell.length_b   1.000
_cell.length_c   1.000
_cell.angle_alpha   90.00
_cell.angle_beta   90.00
_cell.angle_gamma   90.00
#
_symmetry.space_group_name_H-M   'P 1'
#
loop_
_entity.id
_entity.type
_entity.pdbx_description
1 polymer ?
#
loop_
_entity_poly.entity_id
_entity_poly.type
_entity_poly.pdbx_seq_one_letter_code
_entity_poly.pdbx_strand_id
1 'polypeptide(L)'
;MINAFTFLTLLLLFVRIYSLVSLLFLNGKRVQFAERITVLVLLFEVLTILLYSFFTSFRYLLPPALMLLKTQKFLFLTNFSTVLLFYSLLNLALSFTFGSQSIFKFINRFLVGIILLTNIIYGFILII
;
A
#
# COMPACT_ATOMS: atom_id res chain seq x y z
N MET A 1 16.76 20.66 -0.99
CA MET A 1 16.76 19.62 -2.05
C MET A 1 15.82 18.52 -1.64
N ILE A 2 14.81 18.19 -2.45
CA ILE A 2 14.00 16.99 -2.23
C ILE A 2 14.88 15.79 -2.61
N ASN A 3 15.10 14.89 -1.66
CA ASN A 3 15.83 13.65 -1.92
C ASN A 3 14.98 12.74 -2.82
N ALA A 4 15.61 11.90 -3.65
CA ALA A 4 14.87 11.03 -4.59
C ALA A 4 13.82 10.16 -3.88
N PHE A 5 14.12 9.71 -2.66
CA PHE A 5 13.18 8.96 -1.82
C PHE A 5 11.95 9.78 -1.42
N THR A 6 12.09 11.03 -0.99
CA THR A 6 10.92 11.85 -0.60
C THR A 6 10.04 12.21 -1.79
N PHE A 7 10.63 12.42 -2.97
CA PHE A 7 9.85 12.54 -4.21
C PHE A 7 9.06 11.26 -4.52
N LEU A 8 9.69 10.09 -4.41
CA LEU A 8 9.01 8.82 -4.68
C LEU A 8 7.88 8.54 -3.68
N THR A 9 8.07 8.87 -2.40
CA THR A 9 7.04 8.71 -1.37
C THR A 9 5.81 9.59 -1.65
N LEU A 10 6.02 10.85 -2.05
CA LEU A 10 4.94 11.75 -2.49
C LEU A 10 4.22 11.20 -3.73
N LEU A 11 4.98 10.74 -4.73
CA LEU A 11 4.41 10.15 -5.95
C LEU A 11 3.54 8.93 -5.64
N LEU A 12 4.01 8.04 -4.76
CA LEU A 12 3.23 6.88 -4.31
C LEU A 12 1.92 7.30 -3.61
N LEU A 13 1.95 8.39 -2.84
CA LEU A 13 0.76 8.93 -2.17
C LEU A 13 -0.28 9.38 -3.20
N PHE A 14 0.14 10.11 -4.24
CA PHE A 14 -0.76 10.49 -5.35
C PHE A 14 -1.30 9.29 -6.13
N VAL A 15 -0.46 8.29 -6.40
CA VAL A 15 -0.90 7.07 -7.09
C VAL A 15 -1.93 6.30 -6.25
N ARG A 16 -1.76 6.23 -4.92
CA ARG A 16 -2.74 5.62 -4.01
C ARG A 16 -4.07 6.39 -4.01
N ILE A 17 -4.04 7.72 -3.97
CA ILE A 17 -5.24 8.56 -4.06
C ILE A 17 -5.98 8.30 -5.38
N TYR A 18 -5.24 8.30 -6.49
CA TYR A 18 -5.81 8.03 -7.81
C TYR A 18 -6.46 6.63 -7.88
N SER A 19 -5.77 5.61 -7.38
CA SER A 19 -6.29 4.24 -7.29
C SER A 19 -7.59 4.18 -6.48
N LEU A 20 -7.61 4.82 -5.29
CA LEU A 20 -8.79 4.83 -4.43
C LEU A 20 -9.99 5.54 -5.08
N VAL A 21 -9.78 6.74 -5.62
CA VAL A 21 -10.83 7.50 -6.31
C VAL A 21 -11.36 6.70 -7.51
N SER A 22 -10.46 6.08 -8.27
CA SER A 22 -10.88 5.31 -9.43
C SER A 22 -11.63 4.02 -9.08
N LEU A 23 -11.35 3.38 -7.96
CA LEU A 23 -12.07 2.19 -7.51
C LEU A 23 -13.51 2.51 -7.10
N LEU A 24 -13.74 3.72 -6.57
CA LEU A 24 -15.03 4.16 -6.06
C LEU A 24 -15.93 4.82 -7.12
N PHE A 25 -15.35 5.58 -8.06
CA PHE A 25 -16.12 6.51 -8.90
C PHE A 25 -16.08 6.24 -10.40
N LEU A 26 -15.15 5.43 -10.91
CA LEU A 26 -15.06 5.18 -12.36
C LEU A 26 -15.87 3.95 -12.78
N ASN A 27 -16.34 3.95 -14.03
CA ASN A 27 -17.03 2.83 -14.67
C ASN A 27 -16.40 2.47 -16.03
N GLY A 28 -16.54 1.21 -16.46
CA GLY A 28 -16.06 0.72 -17.76
C GLY A 28 -14.53 0.60 -17.87
N LYS A 29 -13.96 0.97 -19.03
CA LYS A 29 -12.52 0.79 -19.34
C LYS A 29 -11.58 1.51 -18.36
N ARG A 30 -12.02 2.61 -17.74
CA ARG A 30 -11.23 3.38 -16.76
C ARG A 30 -11.02 2.59 -15.46
N VAL A 31 -11.98 1.76 -15.08
CA VAL A 31 -11.87 0.86 -13.91
C VAL A 31 -10.79 -0.17 -14.14
N GLN A 32 -10.75 -0.81 -15.31
CA GLN A 32 -9.75 -1.83 -15.62
C GLN A 32 -8.32 -1.29 -15.55
N PHE A 33 -8.11 -0.04 -16.00
CA PHE A 33 -6.81 0.61 -15.91
C PHE A 33 -6.42 0.86 -14.45
N ALA A 34 -7.33 1.39 -13.64
CA ALA A 34 -7.04 1.62 -12.23
C ALA A 34 -6.88 0.34 -11.44
N GLU A 35 -7.61 -0.73 -11.77
CA GLU A 35 -7.39 -2.05 -11.18
C GLU A 35 -5.95 -2.52 -11.41
N ARG A 36 -5.41 -2.34 -12.63
CA ARG A 36 -4.01 -2.65 -12.94
C ARG A 36 -3.03 -1.79 -12.15
N ILE A 37 -3.27 -0.48 -12.06
CA ILE A 37 -2.45 0.42 -11.23
C ILE A 37 -2.48 -0.02 -9.76
N THR A 38 -3.65 -0.37 -9.26
CA THR A 38 -3.84 -0.81 -7.87
C THR A 38 -3.04 -2.08 -7.59
N VAL A 39 -3.11 -3.07 -8.48
CA VAL A 39 -2.29 -4.29 -8.39
C VAL A 39 -0.80 -3.96 -8.42
N LEU A 40 -0.37 -3.05 -9.31
CA LEU A 40 1.03 -2.61 -9.37
C LEU A 40 1.48 -1.95 -8.06
N VAL A 41 0.63 -1.12 -7.42
CA VAL A 41 0.93 -0.51 -6.12
C VAL A 41 1.09 -1.58 -5.05
N LEU A 42 0.19 -2.56 -4.97
CA LEU A 42 0.27 -3.64 -3.99
C LEU A 42 1.54 -4.47 -4.15
N LEU A 43 1.89 -4.83 -5.40
CA LEU A 43 3.13 -5.56 -5.71
C LEU A 43 4.37 -4.72 -5.41
N PHE A 44 4.33 -3.42 -5.71
CA PHE A 44 5.40 -2.49 -5.35
C PHE A 44 5.59 -2.42 -3.83
N GLU A 45 4.52 -2.36 -3.05
CA GLU A 45 4.60 -2.38 -1.58
C GLU A 45 5.27 -3.67 -1.08
N VAL A 46 4.89 -4.83 -1.61
CA VAL A 46 5.56 -6.11 -1.29
C VAL A 46 7.05 -6.03 -1.62
N LEU A 47 7.42 -5.52 -2.80
CA LEU A 47 8.80 -5.37 -3.21
C LEU A 47 9.59 -4.46 -2.27
N THR A 48 9.01 -3.31 -1.88
CA THR A 48 9.66 -2.38 -0.93
C THR A 48 9.87 -2.99 0.44
N ILE A 49 8.93 -3.80 0.93
CA ILE A 49 9.06 -4.53 2.20
C ILE A 49 10.20 -5.55 2.12
N LEU A 50 10.27 -6.30 1.01
CA LEU A 50 11.32 -7.27 0.77
C LEU A 50 12.69 -6.57 0.70
N LEU A 51 12.81 -5.50 -0.09
CA LEU A 51 14.04 -4.70 -0.19
C LEU A 51 14.43 -4.11 1.16
N TYR A 52 13.48 -3.60 1.94
CA TYR A 52 13.73 -3.08 3.28
C TYR A 52 14.26 -4.17 4.25
N SER A 53 13.82 -5.42 4.09
CA SER A 53 14.33 -6.54 4.89
C SER A 53 15.83 -6.78 4.69
N PHE A 54 16.39 -6.40 3.53
CA PHE A 54 17.82 -6.51 3.24
C PHE A 54 18.58 -5.18 3.36
N PHE A 55 17.90 -4.06 3.10
CA PHE A 55 18.50 -2.73 2.99
C PHE A 55 17.68 -1.68 3.74
N THR A 56 18.21 -1.15 4.85
CA THR A 56 17.53 -0.17 5.70
C THR A 56 17.23 1.16 5.01
N SER A 57 17.94 1.50 3.92
CA SER A 57 17.72 2.71 3.11
C SER A 57 16.31 2.80 2.50
N PHE A 58 15.64 1.66 2.27
CA PHE A 58 14.28 1.62 1.73
C PHE A 58 13.20 1.96 2.77
N ARG A 59 13.58 2.30 4.01
CA ARG A 59 12.63 2.66 5.08
C ARG A 59 11.61 3.71 4.64
N TYR A 60 12.02 4.70 3.85
CA TYR A 60 11.16 5.81 3.39
C TYR A 60 10.15 5.40 2.30
N LEU A 61 10.35 4.23 1.69
CA LEU A 61 9.46 3.66 0.67
C LEU A 61 8.47 2.65 1.24
N LEU A 62 8.62 2.29 2.51
CA LEU A 62 7.67 1.43 3.18
C LEU A 62 6.26 2.04 3.15
N PRO A 63 5.21 1.21 3.13
CA PRO A 63 3.86 1.64 3.41
C PRO A 63 3.81 2.51 4.68
N PRO A 64 3.21 3.72 4.63
CA PRO A 64 3.16 4.65 5.75
C PRO A 64 2.64 4.03 7.06
N ALA A 65 1.68 3.10 6.97
CA ALA A 65 1.20 2.35 8.13
C ALA A 65 2.34 1.59 8.83
N LEU A 66 3.18 0.89 8.07
CA LEU A 66 4.30 0.11 8.61
C LEU A 66 5.42 1.01 9.16
N MET A 67 5.65 2.17 8.51
CA MET A 67 6.64 3.13 8.97
C MET A 67 6.25 3.73 10.33
N LEU A 68 4.97 4.03 10.55
CA LEU A 68 4.45 4.51 11.83
C LEU A 68 4.47 3.45 12.93
N LEU A 69 4.10 2.21 12.60
CA LEU A 69 4.14 1.09 13.54
C LEU A 69 5.57 0.83 14.06
N LYS A 70 6.61 1.11 13.26
CA LYS A 70 7.99 1.03 13.73
C LYS A 70 8.36 2.16 14.70
N THR A 71 7.83 3.36 14.48
CA THR A 71 8.15 4.55 15.31
C THR A 71 7.40 4.56 16.63
N GLN A 72 6.19 4.02 16.68
CA GLN A 72 5.40 3.94 17.91
C GLN A 72 5.79 2.67 18.66
N LYS A 73 6.13 2.80 19.95
CA LYS A 73 6.33 1.66 20.87
C LYS A 73 4.98 0.98 21.18
N PHE A 74 4.26 0.51 20.17
CA PHE A 74 3.07 -0.30 20.39
C PHE A 74 3.51 -1.64 20.98
N LEU A 75 3.27 -1.80 22.28
CA LEU A 75 3.60 -2.98 23.09
C LEU A 75 3.05 -4.31 22.56
N PHE A 76 2.06 -4.28 21.66
CA PHE A 76 1.43 -5.48 21.10
C PHE A 76 2.10 -6.04 19.83
N LEU A 77 3.07 -5.34 19.23
CA LEU A 77 3.79 -5.79 18.03
C LEU A 77 5.22 -6.14 18.40
N THR A 78 5.38 -7.15 19.26
CA THR A 78 6.70 -7.63 19.73
C THR A 78 7.60 -8.11 18.59
N ASN A 79 7.03 -8.51 17.44
CA ASN A 79 7.75 -8.98 16.27
C ASN A 79 7.45 -8.12 15.04
N PHE A 80 8.17 -7.00 14.85
CA PHE A 80 8.02 -6.15 13.66
C PHE A 80 8.17 -6.92 12.33
N SER A 81 9.02 -7.95 12.31
CA SER A 81 9.21 -8.84 11.15
C SER A 81 7.97 -9.66 10.79
N THR A 82 7.19 -10.14 11.77
CA THR A 82 5.97 -10.90 11.47
C THR A 82 4.89 -9.98 10.90
N VAL A 83 4.83 -8.72 11.36
CA VAL A 83 3.91 -7.71 10.83
C VAL A 83 4.19 -7.41 9.36
N LEU A 84 5.48 -7.25 9.00
CA LEU A 84 5.89 -7.09 7.61
C LEU A 84 5.48 -8.28 6.73
N LEU A 85 5.62 -9.50 7.25
CA LEU A 85 5.22 -10.73 6.56
C LEU A 85 3.71 -10.85 6.38
N PHE A 86 2.92 -10.57 7.42
CA PHE A 86 1.46 -10.59 7.31
C PHE A 86 0.97 -9.54 6.31
N TYR A 87 1.52 -8.33 6.38
CA TYR A 87 1.17 -7.26 5.45
C TYR A 87 1.54 -7.61 4.01
N SER A 88 2.72 -8.18 3.78
CA SER A 88 3.15 -8.59 2.43
C SER A 88 2.30 -9.73 1.88
N LEU A 89 2.02 -10.77 2.68
CA LEU A 89 1.14 -11.87 2.29
C LEU A 89 -0.27 -11.39 1.95
N LEU A 90 -0.82 -10.47 2.75
CA LEU A 90 -2.14 -9.89 2.53
C LEU A 90 -2.18 -9.10 1.21
N ASN A 91 -1.21 -8.22 0.97
CA ASN A 91 -1.10 -7.47 -0.29
C ASN A 91 -0.95 -8.40 -1.50
N LEU A 92 -0.17 -9.46 -1.37
CA LEU A 92 0.08 -10.44 -2.42
C LEU A 92 -1.19 -11.25 -2.73
N ALA A 93 -1.91 -11.69 -1.70
CA ALA A 93 -3.22 -12.33 -1.85
C ALA A 93 -4.23 -11.40 -2.55
N LEU A 94 -4.35 -10.14 -2.11
CA LEU A 94 -5.24 -9.15 -2.73
C LEU A 94 -4.86 -8.84 -4.17
N SER A 95 -3.56 -8.82 -4.50
CA SER A 95 -3.09 -8.58 -5.87
C SER A 95 -3.52 -9.69 -6.83
N PHE A 96 -3.51 -10.95 -6.39
CA PHE A 96 -3.92 -12.10 -7.21
C PHE A 96 -5.43 -12.26 -7.30
N THR A 97 -6.16 -11.92 -6.23
CA THR A 97 -7.61 -12.08 -6.19
C THR A 97 -8.37 -10.88 -6.77
N PHE A 98 -7.69 -9.77 -7.09
CA PHE A 98 -8.31 -8.58 -7.68
C PHE A 98 -8.99 -8.83 -9.04
N GLY A 99 -8.48 -9.80 -9.80
CA GLY A 99 -9.03 -10.21 -11.10
C GLY A 99 -10.14 -11.28 -11.03
N SER A 100 -10.53 -11.76 -9.84
CA SER A 100 -11.51 -12.86 -9.73
C SER A 100 -12.94 -12.42 -10.08
N GLN A 101 -13.79 -13.37 -10.47
CA GLN A 101 -15.20 -13.11 -10.77
C GLN A 101 -16.05 -13.16 -9.49
N SER A 102 -17.14 -12.38 -9.45
CA SER A 102 -18.21 -12.36 -8.41
C SER A 102 -17.95 -11.55 -7.11
N ILE A 103 -18.70 -11.86 -6.04
CA ILE A 103 -18.76 -11.20 -4.72
C ILE A 103 -17.36 -11.00 -4.11
N PHE A 104 -16.44 -11.93 -4.35
CA PHE A 104 -15.04 -11.80 -3.93
C PHE A 104 -14.35 -10.55 -4.50
N LYS A 105 -14.69 -10.13 -5.71
CA LYS A 105 -14.17 -8.90 -6.31
C LYS A 105 -14.60 -7.66 -5.53
N PHE A 106 -15.84 -7.63 -5.04
CA PHE A 106 -16.32 -6.52 -4.20
C PHE A 106 -15.58 -6.47 -2.86
N ILE A 107 -15.46 -7.61 -2.18
CA ILE A 107 -14.74 -7.71 -0.90
C ILE A 107 -13.28 -7.29 -1.07
N ASN A 108 -12.60 -7.76 -2.13
CA ASN A 108 -11.21 -7.40 -2.41
C ASN A 108 -11.06 -5.91 -2.68
N ARG A 109 -11.94 -5.31 -3.50
CA ARG A 109 -11.91 -3.86 -3.74
C ARG A 109 -12.13 -3.06 -2.46
N PHE A 110 -13.03 -3.52 -1.59
CA PHE A 110 -13.29 -2.88 -0.31
C PHE A 110 -12.09 -2.95 0.63
N LEU A 111 -11.49 -4.14 0.79
CA LEU A 111 -10.28 -4.34 1.60
C LEU A 111 -9.10 -3.51 1.08
N VAL A 112 -8.87 -3.52 -0.23
CA VAL A 112 -7.83 -2.68 -0.84
C VAL A 112 -8.11 -1.20 -0.63
N GLY A 113 -9.38 -0.78 -0.73
CA GLY A 113 -9.79 0.58 -0.40
C GLY A 113 -9.38 0.98 1.02
N ILE A 114 -9.62 0.11 2.01
CA ILE A 114 -9.20 0.35 3.41
C ILE A 114 -7.68 0.47 3.53
N ILE A 115 -6.92 -0.43 2.90
CA ILE A 115 -5.44 -0.43 2.96
C ILE A 115 -4.89 0.87 2.35
N LEU A 116 -5.39 1.24 1.17
CA LEU A 116 -5.00 2.48 0.49
C LEU A 116 -5.35 3.71 1.33
N LEU A 117 -6.57 3.78 1.86
CA LEU A 117 -7.02 4.89 2.71
C LEU A 117 -6.12 5.04 3.95
N THR A 118 -5.84 3.92 4.62
CA THR A 118 -4.98 3.87 5.80
C THR A 118 -3.57 4.41 5.48
N ASN A 119 -2.98 3.97 4.36
CA ASN A 119 -1.69 4.45 3.91
C ASN A 119 -1.70 5.91 3.44
N ILE A 120 -2.81 6.42 2.91
CA ILE A 120 -2.95 7.83 2.54
C ILE A 120 -2.97 8.70 3.80
N ILE A 121 -3.83 8.37 4.78
CA ILE A 121 -3.96 9.11 6.04
C ILE A 121 -2.62 9.16 6.77
N TYR A 122 -1.99 7.99 6.95
CA TYR A 122 -0.68 7.92 7.59
C TYR A 122 0.45 8.53 6.75
N GLY A 123 0.33 8.51 5.43
CA GLY A 123 1.26 9.20 4.53
C GLY A 123 1.27 10.70 4.77
N PHE A 124 0.10 11.33 4.90
CA PHE A 124 0.00 12.74 5.24
C PHE A 124 0.53 13.05 6.65
N ILE A 125 0.24 12.20 7.64
CA ILE A 125 0.77 12.36 9.01
C ILE A 125 2.30 12.32 9.04
N LEU A 126 2.95 11.51 8.21
CA LEU A 126 4.42 11.40 8.15
C LEU A 126 5.09 12.56 7.40
N ILE A 127 4.35 13.33 6.60
CA ILE A 127 4.86 14.47 5.84
C ILE A 127 4.80 15.78 6.65
N ILE A 128 3.87 15.86 7.61
CA ILE A 128 3.74 16.96 8.59
C ILE A 128 4.84 16.83 9.65
#